data_AF-A0A832FK17-F1
#
_entry.id   AF-A0A832FK17-F1
#
_cell.length_a   1.000
_cell.length_b   1.000
_cell.length_c   1.000
_cell.angle_alpha   90.00
_cell.angle_beta   90.00
_cell.angle_gamma   90.00
#
_symmetry.space_group_name_H-M   'P 1'
#
loop_
_entity.id
_entity.type
_entity.pdbx_description
1 polymer ?
#
loop_
_entity_poly.entity_id
_entity_poly.type
_entity_poly.pdbx_seq_one_letter_code
_entity_poly.pdbx_strand_id
1 'polypeptide(L)'
;MNSNDPNTPVFKLELTAMVKVEVDVNPTTVNFRELLPGEKKTETVEVVNLSDNLLKINSITSPYDFVSIDLAGLKLPLSLKQNEKATFKVSVDAASMKERTWGQVIISTDNPHTPQVTLYVTGRVLSENQNSMGSHQQGSAQTFLPQITYSDRARKLFPLYNFVAGNVVQNLAGCNSSQCLPMKALIQVLVTQNFPDEKITEAVRQIYGPAAVAASTSNSPQPPRPSLREAIQNALKDGKKAKLDLFAMSYCPFALRAEKALDKIMAELGSKIDLQIYFIAQSKTEGSDKLADSFASLHGLPEVEEDLRQVLIQKYFPEKLFSYLRLRNENIKTTDWRECAKKAGVDLKKLEELIASKSSLQLFRENLAKAQTMNIHASPTLFINNVRYQGGFQ
;
A
#
# COMPACT_ATOMS: atom_id res chain seq x y z
N MET A 1 37.49 -8.83 -4.47
CA MET A 1 38.88 -8.98 -3.99
C MET A 1 39.76 -9.25 -5.20
N ASN A 2 40.98 -8.74 -5.23
CA ASN A 2 41.88 -8.98 -6.36
C ASN A 2 42.43 -10.40 -6.25
N SER A 3 42.34 -11.13 -7.35
CA SER A 3 42.83 -12.50 -7.48
C SER A 3 44.01 -12.49 -8.45
N ASN A 4 45.01 -13.33 -8.19
CA ASN A 4 46.18 -13.50 -9.04
C ASN A 4 45.97 -14.59 -10.11
N ASP A 5 44.76 -15.14 -10.24
CA ASP A 5 44.37 -15.99 -11.37
C ASP A 5 44.26 -15.15 -12.66
N PRO A 6 45.07 -15.41 -13.70
CA PRO A 6 45.04 -14.68 -14.96
C PRO A 6 43.68 -14.72 -15.68
N ASN A 7 42.89 -15.79 -15.44
CA ASN A 7 41.56 -15.95 -16.03
C ASN A 7 40.45 -15.39 -15.15
N THR A 8 40.72 -15.19 -13.86
CA THR A 8 39.76 -14.67 -12.88
C THR A 8 40.41 -13.60 -11.98
N PRO A 9 40.84 -12.45 -12.53
CA PRO A 9 41.63 -11.44 -11.82
C PRO A 9 40.84 -10.71 -10.72
N VAL A 10 39.52 -10.85 -10.73
CA VAL A 10 38.61 -10.30 -9.73
C VAL A 10 37.71 -11.41 -9.22
N PHE A 11 37.88 -11.77 -7.95
CA PHE A 11 36.98 -12.67 -7.25
C PHE A 11 35.87 -11.84 -6.56
N LYS A 12 34.61 -12.09 -6.94
CA LYS A 12 33.44 -11.51 -6.26
C LYS A 12 33.06 -12.40 -5.09
N LEU A 13 33.33 -11.94 -3.87
CA LEU A 13 32.77 -12.55 -2.67
C LEU A 13 31.33 -12.04 -2.52
N GLU A 14 30.35 -12.91 -2.77
CA GLU A 14 28.95 -12.61 -2.49
C GLU A 14 28.69 -12.85 -1.00
N LEU A 15 28.70 -11.78 -0.22
CA LEU A 15 28.25 -11.81 1.17
C LEU A 15 26.72 -11.73 1.20
N THR A 16 26.07 -12.85 1.48
CA THR A 16 24.65 -12.86 1.78
C THR A 16 24.47 -12.63 3.28
N ALA A 17 24.14 -11.40 3.69
CA ALA A 17 23.71 -11.12 5.05
C ALA A 17 22.19 -11.32 5.15
N MET A 18 21.75 -12.21 6.04
CA MET A 18 20.34 -12.29 6.41
C MET A 18 20.04 -11.18 7.42
N VAL A 19 19.14 -10.26 7.07
CA VAL A 19 18.60 -9.31 8.04
C VAL A 19 17.64 -10.08 8.95
N LYS A 20 18.11 -10.45 10.14
CA LYS A 20 17.29 -11.10 11.17
C LYS A 20 16.36 -10.04 11.78
N VAL A 21 15.05 -10.28 11.73
CA VAL A 21 14.08 -9.47 12.49
C VAL A 21 14.20 -9.89 13.95
N GLU A 22 14.55 -8.94 14.81
CA GLU A 22 14.79 -9.19 16.24
C GLU A 22 13.61 -8.81 17.13
N VAL A 23 12.78 -7.87 16.67
CA VAL A 23 11.50 -7.50 17.30
C VAL A 23 10.44 -7.49 16.21
N ASP A 24 9.45 -8.36 16.33
CA ASP A 24 8.36 -8.47 15.37
C ASP A 24 7.08 -7.85 15.93
N VAL A 25 6.33 -7.14 15.10
CA VAL A 25 5.08 -6.48 15.46
C VAL A 25 4.03 -6.80 14.43
N ASN A 26 2.92 -7.41 14.87
CA ASN A 26 1.87 -7.91 14.00
C ASN A 26 0.48 -7.43 14.44
N PRO A 27 -0.30 -6.76 13.57
CA PRO A 27 0.12 -6.28 12.24
C PRO A 27 1.16 -5.16 12.35
N THR A 28 1.90 -4.86 11.27
CA THR A 28 2.74 -3.64 11.18
C THR A 28 1.95 -2.40 10.78
N THR A 29 0.69 -2.59 10.34
CA THR A 29 -0.26 -1.52 10.02
C THR A 29 -1.67 -1.92 10.44
N VAL A 30 -2.30 -1.09 11.24
CA VAL A 30 -3.71 -1.19 11.62
C VAL A 30 -4.52 -0.29 10.69
N ASN A 31 -5.33 -0.88 9.82
CA ASN A 31 -6.18 -0.15 8.90
C ASN A 31 -7.65 -0.25 9.31
N PHE A 32 -8.17 0.84 9.88
CA PHE A 32 -9.56 0.96 10.31
C PHE A 32 -10.56 1.17 9.17
N ARG A 33 -10.07 1.35 7.94
CA ARG A 33 -10.85 1.55 6.70
C ARG A 33 -11.75 2.79 6.80
N GLU A 34 -13.03 2.64 6.49
CA GLU A 34 -14.03 3.70 6.60
C GLU A 34 -14.64 3.65 8.00
N LEU A 35 -14.66 4.81 8.65
CA LEU A 35 -15.24 5.06 9.96
C LEU A 35 -16.40 6.03 9.81
N LEU A 36 -17.49 5.78 10.51
CA LEU A 36 -18.55 6.76 10.68
C LEU A 36 -18.05 7.92 11.56
N PRO A 37 -18.59 9.15 11.39
CA PRO A 37 -18.33 10.24 12.31
C PRO A 37 -18.55 9.81 13.77
N GLY A 38 -17.54 10.02 14.61
CA GLY A 38 -17.57 9.64 16.02
C GLY A 38 -17.42 8.14 16.32
N GLU A 39 -17.24 7.28 15.31
CA GLU A 39 -16.97 5.85 15.53
C GLU A 39 -15.66 5.62 16.27
N LYS A 40 -15.71 4.75 17.28
CA LYS A 40 -14.53 4.23 17.98
C LYS A 40 -14.32 2.79 17.59
N LYS A 41 -13.12 2.48 17.12
CA LYS A 41 -12.76 1.13 16.71
C LYS A 41 -11.41 0.75 17.27
N THR A 42 -11.26 -0.54 17.58
CA THR A 42 -10.10 -1.09 18.29
C THR A 42 -9.60 -2.33 17.60
N GLU A 43 -8.27 -2.47 17.50
CA GLU A 43 -7.59 -3.63 16.93
C GLU A 43 -6.48 -4.09 17.89
N THR A 44 -6.20 -5.40 17.90
CA THR A 44 -5.17 -5.99 18.75
C THR A 44 -3.84 -6.05 17.99
N VAL A 45 -2.76 -5.72 18.68
CA VAL A 45 -1.40 -5.75 18.17
C VAL A 45 -0.57 -6.68 19.05
N GLU A 46 0.21 -7.55 18.41
CA GLU A 46 1.16 -8.46 19.03
C GLU A 46 2.59 -7.95 18.83
N VAL A 47 3.40 -8.02 19.89
CA VAL A 47 4.86 -7.80 19.84
C VAL A 47 5.54 -9.10 20.26
N VAL A 48 6.51 -9.55 19.49
CA VAL A 48 7.29 -10.77 19.75
C VAL A 48 8.77 -10.45 19.79
N ASN A 49 9.46 -10.93 20.83
CA ASN A 49 10.91 -10.91 20.87
C ASN A 49 11.48 -12.08 20.06
N LEU A 50 12.05 -11.81 18.89
CA LEU A 50 12.73 -12.81 18.06
C LEU A 50 14.26 -12.79 18.23
N SER A 51 14.77 -11.88 19.06
CA SER A 51 16.18 -11.82 19.42
C SER A 51 16.57 -12.92 20.40
N ASP A 52 17.86 -13.23 20.46
CA ASP A 52 18.39 -14.23 21.40
C ASP A 52 18.61 -13.63 22.81
N ASN A 53 18.41 -12.32 22.96
CA ASN A 53 18.57 -11.58 24.22
C ASN A 53 17.20 -11.27 24.85
N LEU A 54 17.21 -10.94 26.14
CA LEU A 54 16.02 -10.40 26.81
C LEU A 54 15.68 -9.03 26.21
N LEU A 55 14.44 -8.85 25.75
CA LEU A 55 13.95 -7.58 25.21
C LEU A 55 13.16 -6.84 26.28
N LYS A 56 13.49 -5.57 26.54
CA LYS A 56 12.71 -4.68 27.40
C LYS A 56 11.94 -3.67 26.56
N ILE A 57 10.62 -3.73 26.61
CA ILE A 57 9.74 -2.69 26.07
C ILE A 57 9.62 -1.59 27.11
N ASN A 58 10.17 -0.41 26.80
CA ASN A 58 10.22 0.74 27.70
C ASN A 58 8.89 1.51 27.72
N SER A 59 8.30 1.75 26.55
CA SER A 59 7.07 2.52 26.39
C SER A 59 6.33 2.15 25.11
N ILE A 60 5.01 2.26 25.13
CA ILE A 60 4.15 2.17 23.94
C ILE A 60 3.31 3.45 23.93
N THR A 61 3.52 4.33 22.95
CA THR A 61 2.93 5.68 22.92
C THR A 61 2.50 6.09 21.52
N SER A 62 1.61 7.07 21.40
CA SER A 62 1.30 7.72 20.12
C SER A 62 1.39 9.23 20.29
N PRO A 63 2.00 9.96 19.33
CA PRO A 63 1.96 11.42 19.32
C PRO A 63 0.63 11.96 18.75
N TYR A 64 -0.30 11.09 18.35
CA TYR A 64 -1.54 11.45 17.71
C TYR A 64 -2.71 11.33 18.70
N ASP A 65 -3.44 12.43 18.87
CA ASP A 65 -4.60 12.56 19.76
C ASP A 65 -5.75 11.61 19.43
N PHE A 66 -5.98 11.33 18.14
CA PHE A 66 -7.00 10.39 17.70
C PHE A 66 -6.61 8.91 17.90
N VAL A 67 -5.38 8.60 18.34
CA VAL A 67 -4.92 7.22 18.60
C VAL A 67 -4.82 6.99 20.11
N SER A 68 -5.55 6.01 20.62
CA SER A 68 -5.47 5.56 22.01
C SER A 68 -4.85 4.18 22.12
N ILE A 69 -4.06 3.96 23.17
CA ILE A 69 -3.38 2.68 23.43
C ILE A 69 -3.92 2.12 24.74
N ASP A 70 -4.52 0.94 24.67
CA ASP A 70 -4.92 0.15 25.83
C ASP A 70 -3.89 -0.97 26.03
N LEU A 71 -3.13 -0.86 27.11
CA LEU A 71 -2.07 -1.82 27.46
C LEU A 71 -2.62 -3.18 27.90
N ALA A 72 -3.95 -3.38 27.98
CA ALA A 72 -4.56 -4.66 28.34
C ALA A 72 -4.01 -5.28 29.65
N GLY A 73 -3.58 -4.43 30.60
CA GLY A 73 -3.00 -4.84 31.88
C GLY A 73 -1.47 -5.02 31.88
N LEU A 74 -0.78 -4.79 30.76
CA LEU A 74 0.68 -4.78 30.71
C LEU A 74 1.26 -3.66 31.59
N LYS A 75 2.25 -4.01 32.40
CA LYS A 75 3.04 -3.05 33.18
C LYS A 75 4.33 -2.75 32.43
N LEU A 76 4.51 -1.49 32.05
CA LEU A 76 5.74 -1.03 31.41
C LEU A 76 6.70 -0.43 32.46
N PRO A 77 8.02 -0.69 32.36
CA PRO A 77 8.66 -1.47 31.31
C PRO A 77 8.39 -2.98 31.43
N LEU A 78 8.21 -3.64 30.28
CA LEU A 78 7.92 -5.09 30.18
C LEU A 78 9.13 -5.83 29.62
N SER A 79 9.53 -6.93 30.24
CA SER A 79 10.60 -7.80 29.73
C SER A 79 10.03 -9.05 29.05
N LEU A 80 10.46 -9.33 27.83
CA LEU A 80 10.08 -10.48 27.03
C LEU A 80 11.31 -11.36 26.76
N LYS A 81 11.24 -12.64 27.14
CA LYS A 81 12.24 -13.64 26.74
C LYS A 81 12.13 -13.95 25.24
N GLN A 82 13.13 -14.64 24.70
CA GLN A 82 13.08 -15.09 23.31
C GLN A 82 11.79 -15.88 23.02
N ASN A 83 11.14 -15.54 21.90
CA ASN A 83 9.84 -16.04 21.42
C ASN A 83 8.64 -15.72 22.34
N GLU A 84 8.83 -14.95 23.40
CA GLU A 84 7.73 -14.47 24.23
C GLU A 84 7.01 -13.31 23.55
N LYS A 85 5.70 -13.22 23.84
CA LYS A 85 4.78 -12.33 23.17
C LYS A 85 4.04 -11.46 24.16
N ALA A 86 3.77 -10.22 23.76
CA ALA A 86 2.87 -9.31 24.46
C ALA A 86 1.81 -8.77 23.51
N THR A 87 0.59 -8.58 24.00
CA THR A 87 -0.50 -7.99 23.21
C THR A 87 -1.01 -6.72 23.86
N PHE A 88 -1.29 -5.72 23.04
CA PHE A 88 -1.95 -4.48 23.43
C PHE A 88 -2.98 -4.11 22.38
N LYS A 89 -3.87 -3.16 22.72
CA LYS A 89 -4.92 -2.70 21.81
C LYS A 89 -4.64 -1.29 21.35
N VAL A 90 -4.90 -1.05 20.08
CA VAL A 90 -4.85 0.27 19.45
C VAL A 90 -6.26 0.64 19.06
N SER A 91 -6.68 1.83 19.48
CA SER A 91 -8.00 2.38 19.17
C SER A 91 -7.88 3.70 18.43
N VAL A 92 -8.86 3.98 17.58
CA VAL A 92 -9.04 5.31 16.97
C VAL A 92 -10.36 5.92 17.42
N ASP A 93 -10.36 7.25 17.56
CA ASP A 93 -11.56 8.07 17.77
C ASP A 93 -11.82 8.93 16.53
N ALA A 94 -12.80 8.53 15.71
CA ALA A 94 -13.14 9.26 14.48
C ALA A 94 -13.64 10.69 14.72
N ALA A 95 -14.07 11.05 15.95
CA ALA A 95 -14.42 12.43 16.27
C ALA A 95 -13.20 13.36 16.28
N SER A 96 -12.01 12.82 16.55
CA SER A 96 -10.74 13.56 16.58
C SER A 96 -9.96 13.45 15.26
N MET A 97 -10.48 12.70 14.28
CA MET A 97 -9.84 12.49 12.99
C MET A 97 -10.28 13.54 11.97
N LYS A 98 -9.34 13.98 11.12
CA LYS A 98 -9.67 14.69 9.87
C LYS A 98 -10.11 13.65 8.81
N GLU A 99 -10.75 14.08 7.72
CA GLU A 99 -11.36 13.19 6.70
C GLU A 99 -10.50 11.96 6.34
N ARG A 100 -9.19 12.13 6.12
CA ARG A 100 -8.21 11.05 6.05
C ARG A 100 -7.11 11.28 7.06
N THR A 101 -6.86 10.30 7.92
CA THR A 101 -5.85 10.43 8.95
C THR A 101 -4.92 9.22 8.99
N TRP A 102 -3.65 9.52 9.19
CA TRP A 102 -2.56 8.57 9.43
C TRP A 102 -1.97 8.90 10.79
N GLY A 103 -1.65 7.86 11.54
CA GLY A 103 -1.06 7.95 12.86
C GLY A 103 -0.02 6.86 13.02
N GLN A 104 0.63 6.88 14.16
CA GLN A 104 1.62 5.87 14.50
C GLN A 104 1.57 5.54 15.98
N VAL A 105 1.89 4.30 16.31
CA VAL A 105 2.20 3.85 17.66
C VAL A 105 3.68 3.51 17.71
N ILE A 106 4.38 4.12 18.66
CA ILE A 106 5.81 4.02 18.90
C ILE A 106 6.05 3.07 20.07
N ILE A 107 6.74 1.97 19.81
CA ILE A 107 7.19 1.00 20.80
C ILE A 107 8.69 1.22 21.00
N SER A 108 9.10 1.75 22.15
CA SER A 108 10.52 1.90 22.48
C SER A 108 11.04 0.64 23.15
N THR A 109 12.22 0.17 22.72
CA THR A 109 12.88 -1.01 23.30
C THR A 109 14.33 -0.73 23.69
N ASP A 110 14.96 -1.65 24.40
CA ASP A 110 16.40 -1.63 24.70
C ASP A 110 17.26 -2.40 23.69
N ASN A 111 16.66 -2.97 22.63
CA ASN A 111 17.41 -3.67 21.60
C ASN A 111 18.26 -2.65 20.80
N PRO A 112 19.60 -2.82 20.71
CA PRO A 112 20.48 -1.83 20.08
C PRO A 112 20.29 -1.73 18.56
N HIS A 113 19.79 -2.79 17.90
CA HIS A 113 19.48 -2.79 16.47
C HIS A 113 18.06 -2.28 16.19
N THR A 114 17.15 -2.40 17.16
CA THR A 114 15.74 -2.03 17.05
C THR A 114 15.27 -1.21 18.27
N PRO A 115 15.87 -0.04 18.56
CA PRO A 115 15.55 0.76 19.74
C PRO A 115 14.12 1.33 19.71
N GLN A 116 13.51 1.35 18.52
CA GLN A 116 12.14 1.78 18.30
C GLN A 116 11.50 0.94 17.19
N VAL A 117 10.28 0.47 17.43
CA VAL A 117 9.39 -0.10 16.41
C VAL A 117 8.19 0.82 16.22
N THR A 118 7.85 1.08 14.96
CA THR A 118 6.70 1.92 14.61
C THR A 118 5.62 1.08 13.95
N LEU A 119 4.44 1.07 14.56
CA LEU A 119 3.19 0.56 13.99
C LEU A 119 2.42 1.70 13.36
N TYR A 120 1.91 1.53 12.14
CA TYR A 120 1.10 2.55 11.49
C TYR A 120 -0.40 2.36 11.75
N VAL A 121 -1.12 3.47 11.87
CA VAL A 121 -2.58 3.51 12.04
C VAL A 121 -3.17 4.32 10.91
N THR A 122 -4.13 3.78 10.17
CA THR A 122 -4.77 4.48 9.05
C THR A 122 -6.29 4.35 9.10
N GLY A 123 -7.01 5.41 8.74
CA GLY A 123 -8.46 5.38 8.58
C GLY A 123 -9.01 6.61 7.87
N ARG A 124 -10.27 6.53 7.45
CA ARG A 124 -11.00 7.61 6.79
C ARG A 124 -12.35 7.81 7.46
N VAL A 125 -12.69 9.04 7.82
CA VAL A 125 -14.02 9.41 8.30
C VAL A 125 -14.92 9.72 7.11
N LEU A 126 -16.12 9.14 7.07
CA LEU A 126 -17.13 9.46 6.06
C LEU A 126 -17.76 10.83 6.35
N SER A 127 -17.97 11.66 5.31
CA SER A 127 -18.63 12.96 5.47
C SER A 127 -20.13 12.81 5.68
N GLU A 128 -20.69 13.45 6.70
CA GLU A 128 -22.14 13.70 6.81
C GLU A 128 -22.57 14.59 5.62
N ASN A 129 -23.55 14.13 4.83
CA ASN A 129 -24.22 14.81 3.70
C ASN A 129 -23.66 14.66 2.27
N GLN A 130 -24.15 13.61 1.59
CA GLN A 130 -24.59 13.66 0.19
C GLN A 130 -25.96 12.95 0.07
N ASN A 131 -26.93 13.35 0.90
CA ASN A 131 -28.35 13.02 0.74
C ASN A 131 -29.14 14.30 0.41
N SER A 132 -28.73 15.00 -0.65
CA SER A 132 -29.63 15.94 -1.33
C SER A 132 -30.01 15.31 -2.68
N MET A 133 -31.13 14.58 -2.69
CA MET A 133 -31.82 14.28 -3.94
C MET A 133 -32.27 15.60 -4.56
N GLY A 134 -31.43 16.16 -5.44
CA GLY A 134 -31.87 17.14 -6.41
C GLY A 134 -32.81 16.44 -7.38
N SER A 135 -34.08 16.85 -7.36
CA SER A 135 -35.08 16.49 -8.36
C SER A 135 -34.58 16.81 -9.77
N HIS A 136 -34.18 15.79 -10.53
CA HIS A 136 -34.10 15.89 -11.98
C HIS A 136 -35.16 15.01 -12.62
N GLN A 137 -35.90 15.67 -13.52
CA GLN A 137 -37.12 15.22 -14.15
C GLN A 137 -36.99 13.94 -14.97
N GLN A 138 -38.13 13.27 -15.13
CA GLN A 138 -38.38 12.16 -16.02
C GLN A 138 -37.86 12.43 -17.45
N GLY A 139 -37.04 11.51 -17.95
CA GLY A 139 -36.60 11.47 -19.35
C GLY A 139 -36.10 10.08 -19.72
N SER A 140 -36.92 9.35 -20.49
CA SER A 140 -36.68 8.16 -21.32
C SER A 140 -35.48 7.24 -21.00
N ALA A 141 -35.78 5.98 -20.69
CA ALA A 141 -34.86 4.87 -20.67
C ALA A 141 -34.25 4.59 -22.05
N GLN A 142 -32.97 4.92 -22.25
CA GLN A 142 -32.14 4.38 -23.33
C GLN A 142 -30.70 4.15 -22.83
N THR A 143 -30.34 2.87 -22.76
CA THR A 143 -28.99 2.28 -22.87
C THR A 143 -27.80 3.15 -22.46
N PHE A 144 -27.40 3.04 -21.18
CA PHE A 144 -26.01 3.26 -20.76
C PHE A 144 -25.56 2.03 -19.98
N LEU A 145 -24.78 1.16 -20.61
CA LEU A 145 -23.92 0.21 -19.91
C LEU A 145 -22.54 0.88 -19.76
N PRO A 146 -22.20 1.51 -18.63
CA PRO A 146 -20.83 1.91 -18.39
C PRO A 146 -20.00 0.66 -18.10
N GLN A 147 -18.84 0.56 -18.75
CA GLN A 147 -17.78 -0.37 -18.39
C GLN A 147 -17.24 0.03 -16.99
N ILE A 148 -17.68 -0.68 -15.95
CA ILE A 148 -17.30 -0.40 -14.55
C ILE A 148 -15.94 -1.04 -14.26
N THR A 149 -14.93 -0.22 -13.96
CA THR A 149 -13.60 -0.66 -13.48
C THR A 149 -13.64 -1.09 -12.01
N TYR A 150 -12.70 -1.95 -11.65
CA TYR A 150 -12.69 -2.82 -10.47
C TYR A 150 -12.73 -2.11 -9.10
N SER A 151 -12.47 -0.80 -9.00
CA SER A 151 -12.41 -0.06 -7.72
C SER A 151 -13.72 0.61 -7.28
N ASP A 152 -14.75 0.66 -8.13
CA ASP A 152 -16.08 1.21 -7.77
C ASP A 152 -17.05 0.14 -7.23
N ARG A 153 -16.62 -1.12 -7.14
CA ARG A 153 -17.47 -2.30 -6.85
C ARG A 153 -17.98 -2.38 -5.42
N ALA A 154 -17.20 -2.01 -4.40
CA ALA A 154 -17.64 -2.09 -3.01
C ALA A 154 -18.55 -0.90 -2.60
N ARG A 155 -18.28 0.28 -3.17
CA ARG A 155 -18.88 1.56 -2.75
C ARG A 155 -20.37 1.69 -3.10
N LYS A 156 -20.84 0.97 -4.13
CA LYS A 156 -22.26 0.97 -4.56
C LYS A 156 -23.06 -0.25 -4.07
N LEU A 157 -22.41 -1.35 -3.70
CA LEU A 157 -23.09 -2.59 -3.29
C LEU A 157 -23.29 -2.71 -1.77
N PHE A 158 -22.49 -2.00 -0.95
CA PHE A 158 -22.58 -2.08 0.51
C PHE A 158 -23.92 -1.58 1.11
N PRO A 159 -24.56 -0.50 0.59
CA PRO A 159 -25.89 -0.12 1.03
C PRO A 159 -26.96 -1.16 0.65
N LEU A 160 -26.82 -1.82 -0.51
CA LEU A 160 -27.70 -2.90 -0.94
C LEU A 160 -27.51 -4.18 -0.08
N TYR A 161 -26.29 -4.46 0.37
CA TYR A 161 -25.96 -5.58 1.26
C TYR A 161 -26.70 -5.48 2.60
N ASN A 162 -26.70 -4.30 3.23
CA ASN A 162 -27.43 -4.10 4.49
C ASN A 162 -28.96 -4.13 4.29
N PHE A 163 -29.47 -3.71 3.13
CA PHE A 163 -30.89 -3.81 2.81
C PHE A 163 -31.36 -5.27 2.66
N VAL A 164 -30.55 -6.13 2.04
CA VAL A 164 -30.87 -7.56 1.84
C VAL A 164 -30.67 -8.36 3.13
N ALA A 165 -29.57 -8.13 3.85
CA ALA A 165 -29.24 -8.84 5.08
C ALA A 165 -30.16 -8.45 6.26
N GLY A 166 -30.81 -7.28 6.20
CA GLY A 166 -31.64 -6.75 7.27
C GLY A 166 -33.06 -7.28 7.33
N ASN A 167 -33.74 -7.57 6.21
CA ASN A 167 -35.20 -7.87 6.26
C ASN A 167 -35.83 -8.68 5.11
N VAL A 168 -35.11 -9.31 4.17
CA VAL A 168 -35.76 -9.88 2.96
C VAL A 168 -35.25 -11.27 2.55
N VAL A 169 -34.93 -12.16 3.48
CA VAL A 169 -34.67 -13.58 3.12
C VAL A 169 -35.96 -14.41 3.12
N GLN A 170 -36.94 -14.09 3.98
CA GLN A 170 -38.13 -14.94 4.11
C GLN A 170 -39.20 -14.77 3.01
N ASN A 171 -39.15 -13.72 2.18
CA ASN A 171 -40.22 -13.41 1.20
C ASN A 171 -39.83 -13.54 -0.30
N LEU A 172 -38.61 -13.97 -0.63
CA LEU A 172 -38.18 -14.05 -2.05
C LEU A 172 -38.45 -15.41 -2.72
N ALA A 173 -38.62 -16.49 -1.95
CA ALA A 173 -38.89 -17.83 -2.48
C ALA A 173 -40.24 -17.92 -3.23
N GLY A 174 -41.17 -16.97 -2.99
CA GLY A 174 -42.49 -16.92 -3.63
C GLY A 174 -42.73 -15.72 -4.57
N CYS A 175 -41.75 -14.83 -4.79
CA CYS A 175 -41.98 -13.62 -5.59
C CYS A 175 -41.75 -13.85 -7.09
N ASN A 176 -42.83 -13.84 -7.88
CA ASN A 176 -42.83 -13.98 -9.34
C ASN A 176 -43.21 -12.70 -10.10
N SER A 177 -43.29 -11.55 -9.42
CA SER A 177 -43.56 -10.26 -10.08
C SER A 177 -42.30 -9.68 -10.72
N SER A 178 -42.48 -8.86 -11.77
CA SER A 178 -41.39 -8.16 -12.47
C SER A 178 -40.60 -7.18 -11.58
N GLN A 179 -41.13 -6.86 -10.40
CA GLN A 179 -40.47 -6.02 -9.38
C GLN A 179 -39.37 -6.76 -8.62
N CYS A 180 -39.32 -8.10 -8.68
CA CYS A 180 -38.32 -8.94 -8.00
C CYS A 180 -37.13 -9.36 -8.89
N LEU A 181 -37.19 -9.06 -10.21
CA LEU A 181 -36.10 -9.30 -11.18
C LEU A 181 -34.76 -8.64 -10.81
N PRO A 182 -34.71 -7.39 -10.30
CA PRO A 182 -33.45 -6.76 -9.91
C PRO A 182 -32.78 -7.46 -8.72
N MET A 183 -33.59 -8.00 -7.79
CA MET A 183 -33.10 -8.68 -6.59
C MET A 183 -32.52 -10.06 -6.92
N LYS A 184 -33.18 -10.81 -7.83
CA LYS A 184 -32.65 -12.08 -8.35
C LYS A 184 -31.36 -11.87 -9.17
N ALA A 185 -31.29 -10.81 -9.97
CA ALA A 185 -30.05 -10.46 -10.68
C ALA A 185 -28.90 -10.09 -9.72
N LEU A 186 -29.20 -9.43 -8.60
CA LEU A 186 -28.22 -9.08 -7.58
C LEU A 186 -27.64 -10.31 -6.88
N ILE A 187 -28.47 -11.31 -6.56
CA ILE A 187 -28.02 -12.56 -5.94
C ILE A 187 -27.16 -13.37 -6.91
N GLN A 188 -27.51 -13.42 -8.20
CA GLN A 188 -26.68 -14.02 -9.26
C GLN A 188 -25.27 -13.36 -9.34
N VAL A 189 -25.20 -12.05 -9.12
CA VAL A 189 -23.92 -11.30 -9.11
C VAL A 189 -23.10 -11.56 -7.84
N LEU A 190 -23.74 -11.76 -6.69
CA LEU A 190 -23.05 -12.11 -5.44
C LEU A 190 -22.46 -13.54 -5.49
N VAL A 191 -23.16 -14.47 -6.14
CA VAL A 191 -22.72 -15.87 -6.33
C VAL A 191 -21.50 -15.98 -7.23
N THR A 192 -21.44 -15.19 -8.31
CA THR A 192 -20.34 -15.22 -9.28
C THR A 192 -19.04 -14.58 -8.76
N GLN A 193 -19.05 -14.00 -7.55
CA GLN A 193 -17.93 -13.24 -6.98
C GLN A 193 -17.29 -13.87 -5.73
N ASN A 194 -17.64 -15.12 -5.37
CA ASN A 194 -16.97 -15.94 -4.36
C ASN A 194 -16.81 -15.28 -2.97
N PHE A 195 -17.88 -14.70 -2.43
CA PHE A 195 -17.91 -14.24 -1.04
C PHE A 195 -18.09 -15.43 -0.09
N PRO A 196 -17.15 -15.70 0.84
CA PRO A 196 -17.24 -16.82 1.76
C PRO A 196 -18.10 -16.41 2.97
N ASP A 197 -19.42 -16.41 2.79
CA ASP A 197 -20.39 -16.23 3.88
C ASP A 197 -21.42 -17.37 3.84
N GLU A 198 -21.52 -18.09 4.94
CA GLU A 198 -22.38 -19.27 5.10
C GLU A 198 -23.88 -18.92 4.92
N LYS A 199 -24.30 -17.72 5.33
CA LYS A 199 -25.68 -17.26 5.19
C LYS A 199 -26.02 -16.93 3.73
N ILE A 200 -25.07 -16.39 2.98
CA ILE A 200 -25.23 -16.14 1.54
C ILE A 200 -25.29 -17.45 0.78
N THR A 201 -24.43 -18.41 1.14
CA THR A 201 -24.37 -19.74 0.53
C THR A 201 -25.71 -20.49 0.70
N GLU A 202 -26.32 -20.41 1.87
CA GLU A 202 -27.62 -21.03 2.15
C GLU A 202 -28.78 -20.30 1.42
N ALA A 203 -28.77 -18.97 1.35
CA ALA A 203 -29.75 -18.21 0.57
C ALA A 203 -29.71 -18.54 -0.93
N VAL A 204 -28.52 -18.76 -1.48
CA VAL A 204 -28.31 -19.13 -2.89
C VAL A 204 -28.80 -20.55 -3.16
N ARG A 205 -28.50 -21.49 -2.26
CA ARG A 205 -29.02 -22.87 -2.33
C ARG A 205 -30.55 -22.89 -2.36
N GLN A 206 -31.20 -22.06 -1.55
CA GLN A 206 -32.66 -21.97 -1.49
C GLN A 206 -33.30 -21.34 -2.74
N ILE A 207 -32.62 -20.41 -3.41
CA ILE A 207 -33.19 -19.69 -4.57
C ILE A 207 -32.89 -20.39 -5.90
N TYR A 208 -31.71 -21.00 -6.06
CA TYR A 208 -31.23 -21.54 -7.35
C TYR A 208 -30.92 -23.04 -7.34
N GLY A 209 -31.06 -23.70 -6.18
CA GLY A 209 -30.81 -25.14 -6.03
C GLY A 209 -29.34 -25.50 -5.81
N PRO A 210 -29.05 -26.77 -5.46
CA PRO A 210 -27.74 -27.20 -4.97
C PRO A 210 -26.62 -27.17 -6.04
N ALA A 211 -26.95 -27.21 -7.33
CA ALA A 211 -25.96 -27.19 -8.42
C ALA A 211 -25.23 -25.83 -8.58
N ALA A 212 -25.88 -24.71 -8.21
CA ALA A 212 -25.29 -23.38 -8.31
C ALA A 212 -24.19 -23.14 -7.25
N VAL A 213 -24.26 -23.83 -6.11
CA VAL A 213 -23.29 -23.73 -5.01
C VAL A 213 -21.95 -24.38 -5.39
N ALA A 214 -21.99 -25.46 -6.19
CA ALA A 214 -20.79 -26.21 -6.61
C ALA A 214 -19.81 -25.40 -7.47
N ALA A 215 -20.25 -24.32 -8.12
CA ALA A 215 -19.39 -23.45 -8.92
C ALA A 215 -18.61 -22.41 -8.07
N SER A 216 -19.03 -22.16 -6.83
CA SER A 216 -18.44 -21.16 -5.93
C SER A 216 -17.45 -21.75 -4.90
N THR A 217 -17.54 -23.05 -4.65
CA THR A 217 -16.70 -23.77 -3.68
C THR A 217 -15.50 -24.46 -4.31
N SER A 218 -15.19 -24.20 -5.59
CA SER A 218 -14.03 -24.78 -6.21
C SER A 218 -12.74 -24.13 -5.68
N ASN A 219 -12.09 -24.83 -4.74
CA ASN A 219 -10.66 -24.70 -4.45
C ASN A 219 -9.82 -25.18 -5.65
N SER A 220 -10.12 -24.68 -6.85
CA SER A 220 -9.27 -24.86 -8.00
C SER A 220 -8.01 -24.01 -7.80
N PRO A 221 -6.79 -24.54 -8.01
CA PRO A 221 -5.58 -23.74 -7.96
C PRO A 221 -5.75 -22.51 -8.86
N GLN A 222 -5.61 -21.29 -8.31
CA GLN A 222 -5.52 -20.11 -9.15
C GLN A 222 -4.35 -20.33 -10.13
N PRO A 223 -4.52 -20.03 -11.43
CA PRO A 223 -3.41 -20.12 -12.37
C PRO A 223 -2.22 -19.31 -11.82
N PRO A 224 -0.99 -19.82 -11.97
CA PRO A 224 0.18 -19.16 -11.41
C PRO A 224 0.26 -17.72 -11.91
N ARG A 225 0.44 -16.77 -10.99
CA ARG A 225 0.56 -15.35 -11.35
C ARG A 225 1.83 -15.19 -12.19
N PRO A 226 1.79 -14.42 -13.29
CA PRO A 226 2.97 -14.24 -14.13
C PRO A 226 4.09 -13.58 -13.32
N SER A 227 5.32 -14.00 -13.58
CA SER A 227 6.50 -13.28 -13.13
C SER A 227 6.51 -11.85 -13.66
N LEU A 228 7.31 -10.97 -13.04
CA LEU A 228 7.40 -9.57 -13.46
C LEU A 228 7.87 -9.46 -14.92
N ARG A 229 8.83 -10.30 -15.31
CA ARG A 229 9.36 -10.37 -16.67
C ARG A 229 8.29 -10.79 -17.68
N GLU A 230 7.54 -11.85 -17.40
CA GLU A 230 6.45 -12.30 -18.27
C GLU A 230 5.34 -11.26 -18.40
N ALA A 231 4.97 -10.60 -17.30
CA ALA A 231 3.97 -9.54 -17.31
C ALA A 231 4.39 -8.37 -18.22
N ILE A 232 5.65 -7.93 -18.14
CA ILE A 232 6.20 -6.87 -18.98
C ILE A 232 6.30 -7.33 -20.45
N GLN A 233 6.78 -8.56 -20.71
CA GLN A 233 6.86 -9.11 -22.06
C GLN A 233 5.47 -9.20 -22.72
N ASN A 234 4.45 -9.59 -21.95
CA ASN A 234 3.07 -9.59 -22.44
C ASN A 234 2.58 -8.17 -22.76
N ALA A 235 2.89 -7.18 -21.92
CA ALA A 235 2.53 -5.79 -22.15
C ALA A 235 3.23 -5.15 -23.38
N LEU A 236 4.34 -5.74 -23.83
CA LEU A 236 5.06 -5.32 -25.04
C LEU A 236 4.48 -5.90 -26.34
N LYS A 237 3.58 -6.89 -26.27
CA LYS A 237 3.00 -7.53 -27.48
C LYS A 237 2.16 -6.58 -28.31
N ASP A 238 1.64 -5.51 -27.70
CA ASP A 238 0.83 -4.49 -28.37
C ASP A 238 1.66 -3.52 -29.25
N GLY A 239 2.97 -3.76 -29.41
CA GLY A 239 3.86 -2.99 -30.28
C GLY A 239 4.22 -1.59 -29.76
N LYS A 240 3.73 -1.21 -28.58
CA LYS A 240 4.01 0.05 -27.88
C LYS A 240 5.02 -0.18 -26.75
N LYS A 241 5.61 0.91 -26.23
CA LYS A 241 6.36 0.84 -24.99
C LYS A 241 5.44 0.38 -23.85
N ALA A 242 5.93 -0.52 -23.00
CA ALA A 242 5.21 -0.93 -21.81
C ALA A 242 5.27 0.21 -20.78
N LYS A 243 4.10 0.70 -20.36
CA LYS A 243 4.00 1.74 -19.34
C LYS A 243 3.99 1.11 -17.96
N LEU A 244 4.96 1.47 -17.13
CA LEU A 244 5.08 1.02 -15.75
C LEU A 244 4.89 2.22 -14.82
N ASP A 245 3.86 2.16 -13.97
CA ASP A 245 3.68 3.11 -12.87
C ASP A 245 3.98 2.37 -11.55
N LEU A 246 5.15 2.65 -10.94
CA LEU A 246 5.56 2.09 -9.66
C LEU A 246 5.25 3.10 -8.55
N PHE A 247 4.47 2.67 -7.56
CA PHE A 247 4.18 3.45 -6.36
C PHE A 247 5.04 2.94 -5.21
N ALA A 248 5.87 3.82 -4.66
CA ALA A 248 6.92 3.45 -3.73
C ALA A 248 7.03 4.43 -2.55
N MET A 249 7.81 4.03 -1.56
CA MET A 249 8.34 4.86 -0.50
C MET A 249 9.83 4.50 -0.47
N SER A 250 10.74 5.47 -0.61
CA SER A 250 12.15 5.14 -0.87
C SER A 250 12.80 4.32 0.24
N TYR A 251 12.34 4.41 1.49
CA TYR A 251 12.91 3.64 2.60
C TYR A 251 12.22 2.28 2.81
N CYS A 252 11.17 1.96 2.04
CA CYS A 252 10.44 0.71 2.18
C CYS A 252 11.27 -0.48 1.63
N PRO A 253 11.62 -1.48 2.45
CA PRO A 253 12.42 -2.63 1.99
C PRO A 253 11.74 -3.44 0.89
N PHE A 254 10.40 -3.40 0.80
CA PHE A 254 9.66 -4.03 -0.28
C PHE A 254 9.79 -3.26 -1.60
N ALA A 255 9.84 -1.93 -1.58
CA ALA A 255 10.09 -1.11 -2.78
C ALA A 255 11.50 -1.32 -3.32
N LEU A 256 12.50 -1.37 -2.43
CA LEU A 256 13.89 -1.67 -2.84
C LEU A 256 13.99 -3.02 -3.57
N ARG A 257 13.21 -4.03 -3.15
CA ARG A 257 13.12 -5.32 -3.86
C ARG A 257 12.47 -5.18 -5.23
N ALA A 258 11.40 -4.40 -5.35
CA ALA A 258 10.74 -4.12 -6.62
C ALA A 258 11.67 -3.39 -7.61
N GLU A 259 12.37 -2.35 -7.14
CA GLU A 259 13.33 -1.60 -7.93
C GLU A 259 14.51 -2.47 -8.38
N LYS A 260 15.04 -3.32 -7.49
CA LYS A 260 16.10 -4.29 -7.83
C LYS A 260 15.64 -5.32 -8.87
N ALA A 261 14.39 -5.78 -8.79
CA ALA A 261 13.82 -6.69 -9.80
C ALA A 261 13.66 -5.98 -11.16
N LEU A 262 13.20 -4.73 -11.15
CA LEU A 262 13.08 -3.90 -12.34
C LEU A 262 14.43 -3.56 -12.97
N ASP A 263 15.47 -3.31 -12.17
CA ASP A 263 16.81 -2.96 -12.65
C ASP A 263 17.37 -3.98 -13.65
N LYS A 264 17.22 -5.28 -13.35
CA LYS A 264 17.59 -6.38 -14.26
C LYS A 264 16.81 -6.30 -15.58
N ILE A 265 15.52 -6.01 -15.51
CA ILE A 265 14.64 -5.94 -16.68
C ILE A 265 14.95 -4.70 -17.51
N MET A 266 15.26 -3.57 -16.87
CA MET A 266 15.60 -2.32 -17.55
C MET A 266 16.93 -2.39 -18.29
N ALA A 267 17.90 -3.19 -17.80
CA ALA A 267 19.13 -3.47 -18.53
C ALA A 267 18.87 -4.15 -19.89
N GLU A 268 17.82 -4.95 -20.01
CA GLU A 268 17.50 -5.70 -21.23
C GLU A 268 16.42 -5.02 -22.09
N LEU A 269 15.39 -4.44 -21.47
CA LEU A 269 14.17 -3.96 -22.12
C LEU A 269 13.92 -2.46 -21.92
N GLY A 270 14.83 -1.72 -21.27
CA GLY A 270 14.59 -0.35 -20.82
C GLY A 270 14.18 0.62 -21.93
N SER A 271 14.72 0.46 -23.15
CA SER A 271 14.32 1.30 -24.30
C SER A 271 12.86 1.12 -24.72
N LYS A 272 12.25 -0.03 -24.37
CA LYS A 272 10.85 -0.38 -24.64
C LYS A 272 9.94 -0.15 -23.43
N ILE A 273 10.45 0.39 -22.33
CA ILE A 273 9.69 0.63 -21.10
C ILE A 273 9.60 2.15 -20.87
N ASP A 274 8.43 2.61 -20.47
CA ASP A 274 8.23 3.94 -19.90
C ASP A 274 7.92 3.75 -18.42
N LEU A 275 8.91 3.96 -17.55
CA LEU A 275 8.76 3.83 -16.10
C LEU A 275 8.57 5.21 -15.47
N GLN A 276 7.54 5.30 -14.63
CA GLN A 276 7.35 6.41 -13.69
C GLN A 276 7.26 5.86 -12.27
N ILE A 277 8.07 6.41 -11.38
CA ILE A 277 7.97 6.19 -9.94
C ILE A 277 7.18 7.33 -9.31
N TYR A 278 6.17 6.98 -8.53
CA TYR A 278 5.34 7.89 -7.74
C TYR A 278 5.50 7.56 -6.26
N PHE A 279 5.73 8.58 -5.44
CA PHE A 279 5.98 8.38 -4.02
C PHE A 279 4.70 8.47 -3.19
N ILE A 280 4.69 7.74 -2.08
CA ILE A 280 3.60 7.72 -1.12
C ILE A 280 4.05 8.51 0.10
N ALA A 281 3.63 9.78 0.15
CA ALA A 281 3.86 10.66 1.28
C ALA A 281 2.64 11.58 1.50
N GLN A 282 2.58 12.14 2.69
CA GLN A 282 1.53 13.01 3.20
C GLN A 282 1.90 14.46 2.93
N SER A 283 0.94 15.29 2.52
CA SER A 283 1.07 16.74 2.63
C SER A 283 0.58 17.18 4.01
N LYS A 284 1.39 17.96 4.75
CA LYS A 284 1.06 18.42 6.10
C LYS A 284 0.30 19.75 6.09
N THR A 285 0.84 20.76 5.41
CA THR A 285 0.30 22.12 5.37
C THR A 285 0.49 22.73 3.98
N GLU A 286 -0.55 23.37 3.46
CA GLU A 286 -0.45 24.20 2.25
C GLU A 286 0.15 25.56 2.62
N GLY A 287 1.13 26.04 1.84
CA GLY A 287 1.72 27.39 2.00
C GLY A 287 3.10 27.47 2.68
N SER A 288 3.72 26.36 3.10
CA SER A 288 5.14 26.36 3.51
C SER A 288 6.07 26.12 2.32
N ASP A 289 7.16 26.89 2.27
CA ASP A 289 8.27 26.72 1.32
C ASP A 289 9.36 25.76 1.85
N LYS A 290 9.16 25.18 3.05
CA LYS A 290 10.12 24.22 3.64
C LYS A 290 9.61 22.80 3.45
N LEU A 291 10.50 21.90 3.01
CA LEU A 291 10.19 20.49 2.78
C LEU A 291 9.69 19.80 4.05
N ALA A 292 10.38 19.99 5.18
CA ALA A 292 10.06 19.33 6.45
C ALA A 292 8.69 19.70 7.02
N ASP A 293 8.24 20.93 6.75
CA ASP A 293 6.94 21.44 7.19
C ASP A 293 5.83 21.06 6.21
N SER A 294 6.18 20.84 4.94
CA SER A 294 5.23 20.58 3.86
C SER A 294 4.82 19.12 3.75
N PHE A 295 5.72 18.18 4.10
CA PHE A 295 5.50 16.76 3.85
C PHE A 295 5.87 15.87 5.04
N ALA A 296 5.24 14.71 5.09
CA ALA A 296 5.55 13.63 6.00
C ALA A 296 5.58 12.30 5.25
N SER A 297 6.47 11.41 5.63
CA SER A 297 6.46 10.02 5.16
C SER A 297 6.52 9.07 6.35
N LEU A 298 6.40 7.77 6.07
CA LEU A 298 6.39 6.74 7.11
C LEU A 298 7.75 6.64 7.83
N HIS A 299 8.85 6.88 7.12
CA HIS A 299 10.21 6.82 7.67
C HIS A 299 10.80 8.21 8.01
N GLY A 300 9.96 9.23 8.09
CA GLY A 300 10.34 10.59 8.49
C GLY A 300 11.01 11.41 7.39
N LEU A 301 11.60 12.55 7.77
CA LEU A 301 12.17 13.52 6.83
C LEU A 301 13.22 12.95 5.85
N PRO A 302 14.12 12.04 6.25
CA PRO A 302 15.12 11.51 5.32
C PRO A 302 14.52 10.79 4.09
N GLU A 303 13.37 10.12 4.26
CA GLU A 303 12.64 9.50 3.16
C GLU A 303 11.97 10.54 2.27
N VAL A 304 11.33 11.57 2.85
CA VAL A 304 10.78 12.70 2.08
C VAL A 304 11.86 13.37 1.22
N GLU A 305 13.03 13.61 1.79
CA GLU A 305 14.17 14.20 1.09
C GLU A 305 14.67 13.31 -0.05
N GLU A 306 14.66 11.99 0.16
CA GLU A 306 15.09 11.02 -0.85
C GLU A 306 14.06 10.85 -1.97
N ASP A 307 12.78 10.76 -1.62
CA ASP A 307 11.66 10.74 -2.58
C ASP A 307 11.74 11.98 -3.49
N LEU A 308 11.95 13.18 -2.92
CA LEU A 308 12.15 14.41 -3.70
C LEU A 308 13.34 14.28 -4.67
N ARG A 309 14.50 13.80 -4.20
CA ARG A 309 15.69 13.61 -5.05
C ARG A 309 15.40 12.67 -6.21
N GLN A 310 14.71 11.56 -5.95
CA GLN A 310 14.35 10.59 -6.99
C GLN A 310 13.34 11.17 -8.00
N VAL A 311 12.37 11.98 -7.56
CA VAL A 311 11.48 12.73 -8.46
C VAL A 311 12.26 13.69 -9.36
N LEU A 312 13.22 14.44 -8.80
CA LEU A 312 14.06 15.36 -9.57
C LEU A 312 14.97 14.62 -10.56
N ILE A 313 15.57 13.49 -10.15
CA ILE A 313 16.39 12.65 -11.03
C ILE A 313 15.54 12.06 -12.15
N GLN A 314 14.36 11.52 -11.84
CA GLN A 314 13.42 11.00 -12.85
C GLN A 314 13.04 12.06 -13.87
N LYS A 315 12.83 13.32 -13.43
CA LYS A 315 12.43 14.41 -14.33
C LYS A 315 13.57 14.96 -15.19
N TYR A 316 14.74 15.20 -14.59
CA TYR A 316 15.81 15.97 -15.22
C TYR A 316 17.00 15.11 -15.67
N PHE A 317 17.11 13.88 -15.16
CA PHE A 317 18.16 12.92 -15.46
C PHE A 317 17.60 11.48 -15.64
N PRO A 318 16.55 11.27 -16.47
CA PRO A 318 15.83 10.00 -16.53
C PRO A 318 16.73 8.80 -16.86
N GLU A 319 17.71 9.00 -17.75
CA GLU A 319 18.71 7.97 -18.13
C GLU A 319 19.63 7.55 -16.98
N LYS A 320 19.70 8.36 -15.91
CA LYS A 320 20.55 8.10 -14.74
C LYS A 320 19.77 7.52 -13.56
N LEU A 321 18.44 7.52 -13.62
CA LEU A 321 17.57 7.11 -12.53
C LEU A 321 17.92 5.71 -12.00
N PHE A 322 17.99 4.70 -12.87
CA PHE A 322 18.29 3.33 -12.45
C PHE A 322 19.69 3.16 -11.88
N SER A 323 20.68 3.85 -12.45
CA SER A 323 22.04 3.84 -11.91
C SER A 323 22.08 4.45 -10.51
N TYR A 324 21.34 5.54 -10.30
CA TYR A 324 21.20 6.17 -9.00
C TYR A 324 20.47 5.27 -7.99
N LEU A 325 19.30 4.72 -8.35
CA LEU A 325 18.53 3.80 -7.50
C LEU A 325 19.37 2.60 -7.08
N ARG A 326 20.07 1.95 -8.01
CA ARG A 326 20.94 0.80 -7.72
C ARG A 326 21.96 1.14 -6.62
N LEU A 327 22.66 2.26 -6.76
CA LEU A 327 23.66 2.72 -5.79
C LEU A 327 23.04 3.15 -4.47
N ARG A 328 21.95 3.91 -4.53
CA ARG A 328 21.25 4.45 -3.35
C ARG A 328 20.66 3.34 -2.49
N ASN A 329 20.13 2.29 -3.12
CA ASN A 329 19.46 1.18 -2.47
C ASN A 329 20.41 0.27 -1.69
N GLU A 330 21.72 0.28 -2.00
CA GLU A 330 22.73 -0.46 -1.23
C GLU A 330 22.84 0.04 0.22
N ASN A 331 22.61 1.34 0.44
CA ASN A 331 22.63 1.94 1.77
C ASN A 331 21.60 3.08 1.90
N ILE A 332 20.31 2.74 1.77
CA ILE A 332 19.23 3.74 1.78
C ILE A 332 19.17 4.56 3.09
N LYS A 333 19.67 4.01 4.21
CA LYS A 333 19.59 4.65 5.52
C LYS A 333 20.62 5.76 5.72
N THR A 334 21.72 5.78 4.97
CA THR A 334 22.66 6.91 5.03
C THR A 334 22.01 8.17 4.47
N THR A 335 22.35 9.33 5.02
CA THR A 335 21.96 10.63 4.47
C THR A 335 22.89 11.10 3.35
N ASP A 336 24.04 10.44 3.15
CA ASP A 336 24.97 10.77 2.07
C ASP A 336 24.55 10.15 0.73
N TRP A 337 23.79 10.93 -0.04
CA TRP A 337 23.34 10.59 -1.39
C TRP A 337 24.30 11.05 -2.49
N ARG A 338 25.26 11.94 -2.17
CA ARG A 338 26.08 12.66 -3.17
C ARG A 338 27.03 11.74 -3.89
N GLU A 339 27.61 10.77 -3.18
CA GLU A 339 28.44 9.74 -3.80
C GLU A 339 27.66 8.93 -4.85
N CYS A 340 26.42 8.54 -4.52
CA CYS A 340 25.56 7.79 -5.43
C CYS A 340 25.21 8.62 -6.66
N ALA A 341 24.86 9.90 -6.49
CA ALA A 341 24.61 10.83 -7.59
C ALA A 341 25.83 10.97 -8.52
N LYS A 342 27.03 11.19 -7.96
CA LYS A 342 28.27 11.29 -8.73
C LYS A 342 28.57 10.00 -9.52
N LYS A 343 28.52 8.84 -8.85
CA LYS A 343 28.77 7.52 -9.47
C LYS A 343 27.73 7.18 -10.54
N ALA A 344 26.48 7.60 -10.37
CA ALA A 344 25.43 7.47 -11.37
C ALA A 344 25.58 8.43 -12.56
N GLY A 345 26.50 9.40 -12.48
CA GLY A 345 26.67 10.43 -13.51
C GLY A 345 25.54 11.47 -13.52
N VAL A 346 24.90 11.70 -12.38
CA VAL A 346 24.00 12.84 -12.17
C VAL A 346 24.84 14.10 -11.96
N ASP A 347 24.48 15.20 -12.62
CA ASP A 347 25.11 16.50 -12.37
C ASP A 347 24.76 16.95 -10.94
N LEU A 348 25.72 16.78 -10.04
CA LEU A 348 25.52 17.04 -8.62
C LEU A 348 25.16 18.50 -8.36
N LYS A 349 25.83 19.44 -9.01
CA LYS A 349 25.60 20.87 -8.80
C LYS A 349 24.18 21.23 -9.23
N LYS A 350 23.77 20.77 -10.41
CA LYS A 350 22.41 21.00 -10.91
C LYS A 350 21.35 20.33 -10.03
N LEU A 351 21.60 19.13 -9.50
CA LEU A 351 20.66 18.47 -8.59
C LEU A 351 20.53 19.24 -7.26
N GLU A 352 21.63 19.74 -6.69
CA GLU A 352 21.59 20.58 -5.48
C GLU A 352 20.82 21.89 -5.71
N GLU A 353 21.03 22.54 -6.85
CA GLU A 353 20.26 23.72 -7.26
C GLU A 353 18.76 23.42 -7.39
N LEU A 354 18.41 22.26 -7.98
CA LEU A 354 17.03 21.81 -8.10
C LEU A 354 16.40 21.53 -6.72
N ILE A 355 17.10 20.84 -5.82
CA ILE A 355 16.61 20.56 -4.45
C ILE A 355 16.31 21.87 -3.69
N ALA A 356 17.13 22.90 -3.87
CA ALA A 356 16.93 24.20 -3.23
C ALA A 356 15.83 25.05 -3.88
N SER A 357 15.33 24.67 -5.06
CA SER A 357 14.36 25.47 -5.81
C SER A 357 12.93 25.30 -5.30
N LYS A 358 12.13 26.39 -5.31
CA LYS A 358 10.70 26.32 -4.95
C LYS A 358 9.88 25.41 -5.88
N SER A 359 10.26 25.35 -7.17
CA SER A 359 9.59 24.51 -8.16
C SER A 359 9.73 23.01 -7.87
N SER A 360 10.76 22.60 -7.12
CA SER A 360 10.93 21.21 -6.70
C SER A 360 9.80 20.72 -5.79
N LEU A 361 9.31 21.57 -4.88
CA LEU A 361 8.21 21.22 -3.98
C LEU A 361 6.90 21.03 -4.75
N GLN A 362 6.66 21.88 -5.75
CA GLN A 362 5.48 21.76 -6.61
C GLN A 362 5.52 20.45 -7.41
N LEU A 363 6.66 20.15 -8.04
CA LEU A 363 6.85 18.89 -8.77
C LEU A 363 6.67 17.67 -7.85
N PHE A 364 7.14 17.78 -6.60
CA PHE A 364 6.95 16.73 -5.61
C PHE A 364 5.48 16.56 -5.23
N ARG A 365 4.73 17.65 -4.99
CA ARG A 365 3.26 17.59 -4.77
C ARG A 365 2.54 16.88 -5.92
N GLU A 366 2.88 17.21 -7.16
CA GLU A 366 2.30 16.59 -8.35
C GLU A 366 2.58 15.09 -8.42
N ASN A 367 3.81 14.68 -8.07
CA ASN A 367 4.16 13.27 -8.00
C ASN A 367 3.36 12.53 -6.93
N LEU A 368 3.28 13.07 -5.71
CA LEU A 368 2.52 12.49 -4.60
C LEU A 368 1.01 12.42 -4.89
N ALA A 369 0.47 13.43 -5.59
CA ALA A 369 -0.94 13.50 -5.96
C ALA A 369 -1.38 12.29 -6.79
N LYS A 370 -0.48 11.66 -7.55
CA LYS A 370 -0.80 10.45 -8.31
C LYS A 370 -1.18 9.28 -7.39
N ALA A 371 -0.40 9.04 -6.34
CA ALA A 371 -0.69 7.98 -5.37
C ALA A 371 -2.01 8.26 -4.65
N GLN A 372 -2.22 9.52 -4.25
CA GLN A 372 -3.41 9.97 -3.54
C GLN A 372 -4.69 9.83 -4.38
N THR A 373 -4.66 10.31 -5.62
CA THR A 373 -5.80 10.23 -6.57
C THR A 373 -6.15 8.79 -6.91
N MET A 374 -5.17 7.89 -7.00
CA MET A 374 -5.37 6.46 -7.24
C MET A 374 -5.66 5.67 -5.95
N ASN A 375 -5.70 6.34 -4.80
CA ASN A 375 -5.91 5.73 -3.48
C ASN A 375 -4.90 4.61 -3.16
N ILE A 376 -3.64 4.81 -3.57
CA ILE A 376 -2.55 3.86 -3.36
C ILE A 376 -1.75 4.29 -2.13
N HIS A 377 -1.75 3.42 -1.12
CA HIS A 377 -1.07 3.66 0.16
C HIS A 377 -0.07 2.55 0.51
N ALA A 378 0.04 1.52 -0.34
CA ALA A 378 0.91 0.37 -0.12
C ALA A 378 2.10 0.39 -1.08
N SER A 379 3.29 0.29 -0.49
CA SER A 379 4.56 0.24 -1.22
C SER A 379 5.14 -1.19 -1.16
N PRO A 380 5.59 -1.76 -2.30
CA PRO A 380 5.40 -1.28 -3.65
C PRO A 380 3.99 -1.61 -4.16
N THR A 381 3.46 -0.78 -5.04
CA THR A 381 2.35 -1.16 -5.93
C THR A 381 2.77 -0.86 -7.36
N LEU A 382 2.74 -1.86 -8.25
CA LEU A 382 3.09 -1.69 -9.66
C LEU A 382 1.85 -1.81 -10.55
N PHE A 383 1.73 -0.93 -11.53
CA PHE A 383 0.82 -1.06 -12.65
C PHE A 383 1.61 -1.22 -13.95
N ILE A 384 1.19 -2.15 -14.79
CA ILE A 384 1.73 -2.40 -16.13
C ILE A 384 0.58 -2.14 -17.12
N ASN A 385 0.74 -1.16 -18.02
CA ASN A 385 -0.31 -0.68 -18.93
C ASN A 385 -1.63 -0.40 -18.20
N ASN A 386 -1.55 0.28 -17.05
CA ASN A 386 -2.67 0.59 -16.15
C ASN A 386 -3.38 -0.62 -15.50
N VAL A 387 -2.82 -1.83 -15.64
CA VAL A 387 -3.30 -3.03 -14.94
C VAL A 387 -2.41 -3.32 -13.74
N ARG A 388 -3.01 -3.49 -12.55
CA ARG A 388 -2.26 -3.75 -11.32
C ARG A 388 -1.55 -5.11 -11.40
N TYR A 389 -0.24 -5.11 -11.22
CA TYR A 389 0.55 -6.33 -11.10
C TYR A 389 0.29 -6.99 -9.74
N GLN A 390 0.03 -8.30 -9.75
CA GLN A 390 -0.31 -9.08 -8.56
C GLN A 390 0.73 -10.16 -8.21
N GLY A 391 1.77 -10.33 -9.04
CA GLY A 391 2.84 -11.28 -8.78
C GLY A 391 3.91 -10.73 -7.82
N GLY A 392 4.92 -11.55 -7.53
CA GLY A 392 6.03 -11.18 -6.65
C GLY A 392 7.13 -10.41 -7.38
N PHE A 393 7.92 -9.65 -6.62
CA PHE A 393 9.15 -9.02 -7.08
C PHE A 393 10.33 -9.93 -6.72
N GLN A 394 10.66 -10.87 -7.61
CA GLN A 394 11.76 -11.84 -7.46
C GLN A 394 12.79 -11.68 -8.58
#